data_AF-A0A2M7E5L1-F1
#
_entry.id   AF-A0A2M7E5L1-F1
#
_cell.length_a   1.000
_cell.length_b   1.000
_cell.length_c   1.000
_cell.angle_alpha   90.00
_cell.angle_beta   90.00
_cell.angle_gamma   90.00
#
_symmetry.space_group_name_H-M   'P 1'
#
loop_
_entity.id
_entity.type
_entity.pdbx_description
1 polymer ?
#
loop_
_entity_poly.entity_id
_entity_poly.type
_entity_poly.pdbx_seq_one_letter_code
_entity_poly.pdbx_strand_id
1 'polypeptide(L)'
;MQNQGYKGLAFYKQSEIIHDFTVEFVKLYINHYSRTKDQMEQSARSGKQNIAEGYIQKSIESKLKLVGVARGSLEELLNDYQDYLRQHNLKIWLKDSLEAKKVRALVYNPNNCYNNYKDYIKPAESAANVMICLINQTNQLLDQKLRWLEERFVKEGGFREDLLKKRLAFRNRSV
;
A
#
# COMPACT_ATOMS: atom_id res chain seq x y z
N MET A 1 -18.20 7.72 16.45
CA MET A 1 -17.11 6.85 15.96
C MET A 1 -15.80 7.61 16.11
N GLN A 2 -14.82 7.08 16.84
CA GLN A 2 -13.49 7.69 16.95
C GLN A 2 -12.88 7.86 15.54
N ASN A 3 -12.32 9.03 15.25
CA ASN A 3 -11.57 9.27 14.02
C ASN A 3 -10.31 8.40 14.06
N GLN A 4 -10.32 7.28 13.33
CA GLN A 4 -9.17 6.35 13.26
C GLN A 4 -8.01 6.92 12.43
N GLY A 5 -8.13 8.13 11.88
CA GLY A 5 -7.11 8.74 11.05
C GLY A 5 -6.74 7.86 9.85
N TYR A 6 -5.46 7.84 9.48
CA TYR A 6 -4.96 6.96 8.43
C TYR A 6 -5.14 5.47 8.74
N LYS A 7 -5.18 5.08 10.03
CA LYS A 7 -5.37 3.68 10.45
C LYS A 7 -6.75 3.14 10.08
N GLY A 8 -7.71 4.02 9.79
CA GLY A 8 -9.03 3.65 9.27
C GLY A 8 -9.06 3.34 7.77
N LEU A 9 -8.03 3.73 7.01
CA LEU A 9 -8.00 3.57 5.56
C LEU A 9 -7.82 2.09 5.18
N ALA A 10 -8.66 1.59 4.27
CA ALA A 10 -8.60 0.19 3.83
C ALA A 10 -7.23 -0.19 3.29
N PHE A 11 -6.64 0.65 2.42
CA PHE A 11 -5.31 0.40 1.87
C PHE A 11 -4.19 0.48 2.92
N TYR A 12 -4.33 1.28 3.98
CA TYR A 12 -3.36 1.27 5.08
C TYR A 12 -3.40 -0.05 5.86
N LYS A 13 -4.62 -0.51 6.22
CA LYS A 13 -4.81 -1.79 6.92
C LYS A 13 -4.26 -2.97 6.09
N GLN A 14 -4.51 -2.95 4.78
CA GLN A 14 -3.97 -3.97 3.88
C GLN A 14 -2.44 -3.89 3.76
N SER A 15 -1.84 -2.69 3.66
CA SER A 15 -0.38 -2.52 3.68
C SER A 15 0.27 -2.97 4.99
N GLU A 16 -0.43 -2.86 6.12
CA GLU A 16 0.03 -3.39 7.41
C GLU A 16 0.07 -4.92 7.42
N ILE A 17 -0.99 -5.56 6.93
CA ILE A 17 -1.03 -7.02 6.74
C ILE A 17 0.10 -7.47 5.81
N ILE A 18 0.28 -6.78 4.67
CA ILE A 18 1.35 -7.08 3.70
C ILE A 18 2.71 -7.01 4.39
N HIS A 19 3.00 -5.93 5.11
CA HIS A 19 4.27 -5.77 5.82
C HIS A 19 4.55 -6.93 6.78
N ASP A 20 3.62 -7.23 7.68
CA ASP A 20 3.82 -8.25 8.71
C ASP A 20 3.93 -9.66 8.10
N PHE A 21 3.17 -9.94 7.04
CA PHE A 21 3.27 -11.19 6.29
C PHE A 21 4.59 -11.30 5.52
N THR A 22 5.07 -10.22 4.91
CA THR A 22 6.34 -10.20 4.19
C THR A 22 7.51 -10.47 5.12
N VAL A 23 7.53 -9.91 6.32
CA VAL A 23 8.57 -10.20 7.32
C VAL A 23 8.64 -11.70 7.64
N GLU A 24 7.49 -12.36 7.85
CA GLU A 24 7.47 -13.80 8.10
C GLU A 24 7.80 -14.65 6.85
N PHE A 25 7.34 -14.23 5.67
CA PHE A 25 7.67 -14.89 4.41
C PHE A 25 9.19 -14.88 4.16
N VAL A 26 9.81 -13.72 4.32
CA VAL A 26 11.25 -13.52 4.13
C VAL A 26 12.04 -14.38 5.10
N LYS A 27 11.64 -14.43 6.38
CA LYS A 27 12.26 -15.28 7.41
C LYS A 27 12.21 -16.78 7.06
N LEU A 28 11.14 -17.24 6.42
CA LEU A 28 10.93 -18.66 6.10
C LEU A 28 11.57 -19.08 4.77
N TYR A 29 11.56 -18.21 3.77
CA TYR A 29 11.77 -18.59 2.38
C TYR A 29 12.91 -17.89 1.67
N ILE A 30 13.44 -16.83 2.25
CA ILE A 30 14.51 -16.03 1.65
C ILE A 30 15.80 -16.24 2.43
N ASN A 31 16.92 -16.40 1.72
CA ASN A 31 18.22 -16.53 2.36
C ASN A 31 18.51 -15.28 3.21
N HIS A 32 18.83 -15.50 4.49
CA HIS A 32 19.08 -14.44 5.47
C HIS A 32 20.17 -13.44 5.06
N TYR A 33 21.14 -13.88 4.25
CA TYR A 33 22.25 -13.05 3.79
C TYR A 33 22.02 -12.45 2.39
N SER A 34 20.87 -12.70 1.77
CA SER A 34 20.57 -12.17 0.43
C SER A 34 20.12 -10.72 0.48
N ARG A 35 20.46 -9.96 -0.56
CA ARG A 35 19.94 -8.60 -0.76
C ARG A 35 18.43 -8.56 -0.93
N THR A 36 17.84 -9.63 -1.48
CA THR A 36 16.40 -9.79 -1.67
C THR A 36 15.62 -9.68 -0.37
N LYS A 37 16.17 -10.21 0.75
CA LYS A 37 15.57 -10.04 2.08
C LYS A 37 15.34 -8.57 2.40
N ASP A 38 16.41 -7.76 2.33
CA ASP A 38 16.34 -6.35 2.67
C ASP A 38 15.40 -5.59 1.73
N GLN A 39 15.42 -5.93 0.44
CA GLN A 39 14.57 -5.30 -0.57
C GLN A 39 13.09 -5.54 -0.27
N MET A 40 12.68 -6.79 -0.06
CA MET A 40 11.28 -7.13 0.24
C MET A 40 10.81 -6.46 1.54
N GLU A 41 11.60 -6.55 2.62
CA GLU A 41 11.26 -5.93 3.91
C GLU A 41 11.12 -4.40 3.79
N GLN A 42 12.06 -3.74 3.09
CA GLN A 42 12.02 -2.29 2.91
C GLN A 42 10.89 -1.84 1.99
N SER A 43 10.60 -2.55 0.91
CA SER A 43 9.48 -2.27 0.01
C SER A 43 8.15 -2.34 0.76
N ALA A 44 7.95 -3.40 1.56
CA ALA A 44 6.74 -3.55 2.37
C ALA A 44 6.62 -2.45 3.43
N ARG A 45 7.72 -2.12 4.11
CA ARG A 45 7.77 -1.06 5.13
C ARG A 45 7.49 0.31 4.51
N SER A 46 8.17 0.63 3.41
CA SER A 46 8.01 1.89 2.67
C SER A 46 6.58 2.09 2.21
N GLY A 47 5.94 1.04 1.68
CA GLY A 47 4.52 1.06 1.29
C GLY A 47 3.62 1.58 2.41
N LYS A 48 3.72 0.99 3.61
CA LYS A 48 2.91 1.40 4.78
C LYS A 48 3.26 2.79 5.31
N GLN A 49 4.56 3.10 5.45
CA GLN A 49 5.02 4.35 6.07
C GLN A 49 4.61 5.57 5.24
N ASN A 50 4.79 5.51 3.92
CA ASN A 50 4.46 6.63 3.04
C ASN A 50 2.94 6.94 3.02
N ILE A 51 2.08 5.95 3.25
CA ILE A 51 0.63 6.20 3.44
C ILE A 51 0.38 7.04 4.70
N ALA A 52 1.00 6.67 5.82
CA ALA A 52 0.84 7.39 7.09
C ALA A 52 1.42 8.80 7.01
N GLU A 53 2.63 8.95 6.46
CA GLU A 53 3.27 10.25 6.24
C GLU A 53 2.45 11.14 5.30
N GLY A 54 1.95 10.56 4.20
CA GLY A 54 1.10 11.26 3.23
C GLY A 54 -0.16 11.81 3.88
N TYR A 55 -0.83 11.03 4.72
CA TYR A 55 -2.05 11.47 5.41
C TYR A 55 -1.86 12.74 6.25
N ILE A 56 -0.69 12.91 6.87
CA ILE A 56 -0.37 14.03 7.76
C ILE A 56 -0.07 15.33 6.99
N GLN A 57 0.29 15.24 5.69
CA GLN A 57 0.65 16.41 4.90
C GLN A 57 -0.48 17.42 4.74
N LYS A 58 -0.14 18.70 4.64
CA LYS A 58 -1.12 19.79 4.38
C LYS A 58 -1.38 19.98 2.88
N SER A 59 -0.32 19.99 2.07
CA SER A 59 -0.37 20.13 0.61
C SER A 59 -0.87 18.86 -0.06
N ILE A 60 -1.69 19.03 -1.10
CA ILE A 60 -2.16 17.91 -1.93
C ILE A 60 -1.00 17.34 -2.74
N GLU A 61 -0.05 18.19 -3.16
CA GLU A 61 1.16 17.81 -3.89
C GLU A 61 2.04 16.85 -3.07
N SER A 62 2.23 17.13 -1.78
CA SER A 62 2.99 16.23 -0.91
C SER A 62 2.25 14.93 -0.64
N LYS A 63 0.90 14.98 -0.55
CA LYS A 63 0.06 13.76 -0.46
C LYS A 63 0.23 12.89 -1.69
N LEU A 64 0.12 13.47 -2.88
CA LEU A 64 0.30 12.79 -4.16
C LEU A 64 1.66 12.10 -4.23
N LYS A 65 2.72 12.83 -3.90
CA LYS A 65 4.08 12.28 -3.89
C LYS A 65 4.20 11.06 -2.99
N LEU A 66 3.79 11.17 -1.72
CA LEU A 66 3.96 10.09 -0.75
C LEU A 66 3.06 8.89 -1.07
N VAL A 67 1.81 9.12 -1.45
CA VAL A 67 0.93 8.01 -1.91
C VAL A 67 1.49 7.35 -3.17
N GLY A 68 2.13 8.11 -4.06
CA GLY A 68 2.82 7.59 -5.24
C GLY A 68 4.03 6.72 -4.89
N VAL A 69 4.83 7.14 -3.90
CA VAL A 69 5.93 6.31 -3.37
C VAL A 69 5.40 5.03 -2.74
N ALA A 70 4.32 5.10 -1.95
CA ALA A 70 3.69 3.90 -1.40
C ALA A 70 3.26 2.91 -2.48
N ARG A 71 2.63 3.41 -3.56
CA ARG A 71 2.21 2.61 -4.71
C ARG A 71 3.40 1.99 -5.44
N GLY A 72 4.50 2.73 -5.62
CA GLY A 72 5.73 2.24 -6.22
C GLY A 72 6.38 1.12 -5.40
N SER A 73 6.51 1.32 -4.08
CA SER A 73 7.11 0.31 -3.20
C SER A 73 6.30 -0.99 -3.14
N LEU A 74 4.96 -0.92 -3.22
CA LEU A 74 4.14 -2.12 -3.34
C LEU A 74 4.22 -2.78 -4.73
N GLU A 75 4.53 -2.05 -5.80
CA GLU A 75 4.83 -2.64 -7.12
C GLU A 75 6.15 -3.41 -7.09
N GLU A 76 7.19 -2.83 -6.46
CA GLU A 76 8.48 -3.49 -6.30
C GLU A 76 8.31 -4.81 -5.53
N LEU A 77 7.58 -4.78 -4.41
CA LEU A 77 7.27 -5.98 -3.64
C LEU A 77 6.43 -6.99 -4.43
N LEU A 78 5.48 -6.54 -5.26
CA LEU A 78 4.69 -7.42 -6.13
C LEU A 78 5.60 -8.20 -7.07
N ASN A 79 6.56 -7.51 -7.70
CA ASN A 79 7.54 -8.12 -8.59
C ASN A 79 8.43 -9.11 -7.84
N ASP A 80 8.88 -8.79 -6.62
CA ASP A 80 9.68 -9.71 -5.80
C ASP A 80 8.95 -11.03 -5.53
N TYR A 81 7.65 -10.99 -5.22
CA TYR A 81 6.85 -12.20 -5.02
C TYR A 81 6.66 -13.01 -6.32
N GLN A 82 6.45 -12.34 -7.45
CA GLN A 82 6.33 -12.99 -8.75
C GLN A 82 7.65 -13.64 -9.18
N ASP A 83 8.76 -12.94 -8.94
CA ASP A 83 10.10 -13.45 -9.20
C ASP A 83 10.43 -14.64 -8.31
N TYR A 84 10.06 -14.62 -7.04
CA TYR A 84 10.20 -15.77 -6.15
C TYR A 84 9.50 -17.00 -6.75
N LEU A 85 8.22 -16.88 -7.14
CA LEU A 85 7.47 -17.99 -7.73
C LEU A 85 8.14 -18.51 -9.01
N ARG A 86 8.53 -17.60 -9.91
CA ARG A 86 9.19 -17.93 -11.19
C ARG A 86 10.51 -18.64 -11.00
N GLN A 87 11.37 -18.15 -10.10
CA GLN A 87 12.70 -18.70 -9.86
C GLN A 87 12.67 -20.07 -9.17
N HIS A 88 11.59 -20.38 -8.45
CA HIS A 88 11.41 -21.65 -7.75
C HIS A 88 10.49 -22.64 -8.51
N ASN A 89 10.12 -22.34 -9.76
CA ASN A 89 9.19 -23.14 -10.58
C ASN A 89 7.84 -23.40 -9.88
N LEU A 90 7.35 -22.42 -9.13
CA LEU A 90 6.05 -22.46 -8.45
C LEU A 90 4.98 -21.79 -9.29
N LYS A 91 3.73 -22.25 -9.14
CA LYS A 91 2.62 -21.76 -9.95
C LYS A 91 2.19 -20.37 -9.51
N ILE A 92 2.09 -19.44 -10.46
CA ILE A 92 1.38 -18.17 -10.28
C ILE A 92 -0.12 -18.42 -10.52
N TRP A 93 -0.97 -18.02 -9.57
CA TRP A 93 -2.41 -18.17 -9.71
C TRP A 93 -2.97 -17.20 -10.75
N LEU A 94 -3.80 -17.73 -11.64
CA LEU A 94 -4.61 -16.89 -12.52
C LEU A 94 -5.62 -16.10 -11.68
N LYS A 95 -5.88 -14.85 -12.08
CA LYS A 95 -6.81 -13.95 -11.38
C LYS A 95 -8.18 -14.58 -11.10
N ASP A 96 -8.65 -15.46 -11.98
CA ASP A 96 -9.96 -16.11 -11.91
C ASP A 96 -9.94 -17.53 -11.32
N SER A 97 -8.79 -17.99 -10.84
CA SER A 97 -8.68 -19.27 -10.13
C SER A 97 -9.51 -19.25 -8.84
N LEU A 98 -9.91 -20.44 -8.38
CA LEU A 98 -10.71 -20.58 -7.17
C LEU A 98 -9.94 -20.08 -5.94
N GLU A 99 -8.64 -20.33 -5.89
CA GLU A 99 -7.72 -19.92 -4.83
C GLU A 99 -7.58 -18.39 -4.77
N ALA A 100 -7.31 -17.76 -5.91
CA ALA A 100 -7.20 -16.31 -6.00
C ALA A 100 -8.52 -15.62 -5.61
N LYS A 101 -9.67 -16.15 -6.06
CA LYS A 101 -11.00 -15.62 -5.68
C LYS A 101 -11.26 -15.74 -4.18
N LYS A 102 -10.93 -16.87 -3.56
CA LYS A 102 -11.08 -17.07 -2.11
C LYS A 102 -10.26 -16.05 -1.31
N VAL A 103 -8.99 -15.89 -1.64
CA VAL A 103 -8.11 -14.94 -0.93
C VAL A 103 -8.54 -13.50 -1.16
N ARG A 104 -8.90 -13.12 -2.39
CA ARG A 104 -9.40 -11.79 -2.70
C ARG A 104 -10.68 -11.44 -1.94
N ALA A 105 -11.48 -12.42 -1.53
CA ALA A 105 -12.68 -12.17 -0.75
C ALA A 105 -12.38 -11.78 0.71
N LEU A 106 -11.19 -12.10 1.23
CA LEU A 106 -10.82 -11.84 2.63
C LEU A 106 -10.86 -10.34 2.98
N VAL A 107 -10.54 -9.46 2.02
CA VAL A 107 -10.57 -8.00 2.26
C VAL A 107 -11.96 -7.46 2.59
N TYR A 108 -13.02 -8.20 2.27
CA TYR A 108 -14.40 -7.84 2.60
C TYR A 108 -14.83 -8.30 3.99
N ASN A 109 -13.97 -9.03 4.72
CA ASN A 109 -14.21 -9.34 6.13
C ASN A 109 -14.20 -8.02 6.95
N PRO A 110 -15.26 -7.69 7.70
CA PRO A 110 -15.28 -6.50 8.55
C PRO A 110 -14.15 -6.44 9.58
N ASN A 111 -13.65 -7.62 9.99
CA ASN A 111 -12.54 -7.80 10.92
C ASN A 111 -11.24 -8.22 10.20
N ASN A 112 -11.07 -7.82 8.94
CA ASN A 112 -9.88 -8.19 8.16
C ASN A 112 -8.59 -7.75 8.87
N CYS A 113 -7.72 -8.72 9.15
CA CYS A 113 -6.46 -8.56 9.86
C CYS A 113 -5.46 -9.66 9.46
N TYR A 114 -4.24 -9.59 9.99
CA TYR A 114 -3.17 -10.56 9.72
C TYR A 114 -3.61 -12.02 9.93
N ASN A 115 -4.46 -12.28 10.93
CA ASN A 115 -4.95 -13.63 11.23
C ASN A 115 -5.75 -14.26 10.10
N ASN A 116 -6.33 -13.48 9.18
CA ASN A 116 -7.02 -14.02 8.01
C ASN A 116 -6.05 -14.56 6.95
N TYR A 117 -4.77 -14.20 7.01
CA TYR A 117 -3.76 -14.53 6.01
C TYR A 117 -2.69 -15.47 6.53
N LYS A 118 -2.37 -15.44 7.84
CA LYS A 118 -1.24 -16.20 8.42
C LYS A 118 -1.25 -17.70 8.10
N ASP A 119 -2.42 -18.31 7.96
CA ASP A 119 -2.53 -19.75 7.68
C ASP A 119 -2.09 -20.09 6.25
N TYR A 120 -2.05 -19.10 5.34
CA TYR A 120 -1.54 -19.25 3.99
C TYR A 120 -0.01 -19.17 3.89
N ILE A 121 0.71 -18.91 4.99
CA ILE A 121 2.17 -18.77 5.00
C ILE A 121 2.90 -20.03 4.54
N LYS A 122 2.24 -21.20 4.54
CA LYS A 122 2.78 -22.48 4.03
C LYS A 122 1.75 -23.14 3.10
N PRO A 123 2.16 -23.72 1.96
CA PRO A 123 3.51 -23.72 1.38
C PRO A 123 3.90 -22.37 0.73
N ALA A 124 5.16 -22.22 0.33
CA ALA A 124 5.70 -20.98 -0.24
C ALA A 124 4.89 -20.48 -1.45
N GLU A 125 4.39 -21.39 -2.28
CA GLU A 125 3.52 -21.07 -3.42
C GLU A 125 2.26 -20.34 -2.98
N SER A 126 1.56 -20.87 -1.97
CA SER A 126 0.37 -20.23 -1.40
C SER A 126 0.73 -18.87 -0.82
N ALA A 127 1.80 -18.81 -0.02
CA ALA A 127 2.21 -17.60 0.66
C ALA A 127 2.48 -16.43 -0.29
N ALA A 128 3.25 -16.69 -1.36
CA ALA A 128 3.55 -15.68 -2.37
C ALA A 128 2.29 -15.27 -3.17
N ASN A 129 1.46 -16.22 -3.59
CA ASN A 129 0.23 -15.90 -4.35
C ASN A 129 -0.80 -15.11 -3.53
N VAL A 130 -0.90 -15.39 -2.23
CA VAL A 130 -1.79 -14.65 -1.32
C VAL A 130 -1.36 -13.19 -1.22
N MET A 131 -0.05 -12.93 -1.12
CA MET A 131 0.48 -11.57 -1.12
C MET A 131 0.33 -10.88 -2.48
N ILE A 132 0.55 -11.58 -3.60
CA ILE A 132 0.25 -11.05 -4.94
C ILE A 132 -1.20 -10.59 -5.03
N CYS A 133 -2.15 -11.37 -4.52
CA CYS A 133 -3.57 -10.98 -4.52
C CYS A 133 -3.82 -9.71 -3.69
N LEU A 134 -3.32 -9.69 -2.45
CA LEU A 134 -3.55 -8.57 -1.53
C LEU A 134 -2.85 -7.28 -1.98
N ILE A 135 -1.63 -7.39 -2.50
CA ILE A 135 -0.87 -6.25 -3.05
C ILE A 135 -1.61 -5.66 -4.25
N ASN A 136 -2.11 -6.49 -5.18
CA ASN A 136 -2.89 -6.00 -6.32
C ASN A 136 -4.17 -5.25 -5.87
N GLN A 137 -4.89 -5.77 -4.87
CA GLN A 137 -6.07 -5.08 -4.31
C GLN A 137 -5.70 -3.77 -3.63
N THR A 138 -4.59 -3.75 -2.90
CA THR A 138 -4.07 -2.55 -2.22
C THR A 138 -3.65 -1.48 -3.24
N ASN A 139 -2.96 -1.90 -4.31
CA ASN A 139 -2.54 -1.03 -5.40
C ASN A 139 -3.74 -0.40 -6.10
N GLN A 140 -4.81 -1.15 -6.36
CA GLN A 140 -6.04 -0.58 -6.94
C GLN A 140 -6.65 0.52 -6.07
N LEU A 141 -6.62 0.38 -4.74
CA LEU A 141 -7.09 1.40 -3.81
C LEU A 141 -6.17 2.63 -3.79
N LEU A 142 -4.86 2.42 -3.86
CA LEU A 142 -3.88 3.51 -3.97
C LEU A 142 -4.05 4.28 -5.29
N ASP A 143 -4.26 3.58 -6.41
CA ASP A 143 -4.50 4.21 -7.71
C ASP A 143 -5.78 5.06 -7.70
N GLN A 144 -6.85 4.57 -7.06
CA GLN A 144 -8.08 5.35 -6.84
C GLN A 144 -7.81 6.59 -5.99
N LYS A 145 -6.98 6.46 -4.93
CA LYS A 145 -6.65 7.57 -4.05
C LYS A 145 -5.82 8.63 -4.78
N LEU A 146 -4.88 8.23 -5.62
CA LEU A 146 -4.08 9.14 -6.45
C LEU A 146 -4.96 9.95 -7.39
N ARG A 147 -5.82 9.27 -8.18
CA ARG A 147 -6.76 9.96 -9.07
C ARG A 147 -7.64 10.97 -8.33
N TRP A 148 -8.17 10.59 -7.16
CA TRP A 148 -8.97 11.49 -6.34
C TRP A 148 -8.18 12.71 -5.85
N LEU A 149 -6.92 12.52 -5.44
CA LEU A 149 -6.05 13.63 -5.02
C LEU A 149 -5.72 14.56 -6.20
N GLU A 150 -5.49 14.02 -7.40
CA GLU A 150 -5.24 14.79 -8.62
C GLU A 150 -6.47 15.62 -9.00
N GLU A 151 -7.65 15.03 -9.06
CA GLU A 151 -8.90 15.74 -9.34
C GLU A 151 -9.15 16.85 -8.32
N ARG A 152 -8.88 16.58 -7.05
CA ARG A 152 -9.03 17.56 -5.97
C ARG A 152 -8.04 18.71 -6.13
N PHE A 153 -6.79 18.43 -6.49
CA PHE A 153 -5.78 19.46 -6.75
C PHE A 153 -6.23 20.40 -7.88
N VAL A 154 -6.72 19.83 -8.98
CA VAL A 154 -7.23 20.61 -10.13
C VAL A 154 -8.40 21.52 -9.74
N LYS A 155 -9.30 21.06 -8.85
CA LYS A 155 -10.49 21.81 -8.43
C LYS A 155 -10.21 22.86 -7.36
N GLU A 156 -9.40 22.54 -6.36
CA GLU A 156 -9.19 23.38 -5.16
C GLU A 156 -7.93 24.26 -5.25
N GLY A 157 -6.98 23.91 -6.13
CA GLY A 157 -5.67 24.56 -6.22
C GLY A 157 -4.68 24.08 -5.16
N GLY A 158 -3.49 24.66 -5.21
CA GLY A 158 -2.38 24.27 -4.34
C GLY A 158 -2.36 24.95 -2.97
N PHE A 159 -1.67 24.33 -2.01
CA PHE A 159 -1.53 24.90 -0.66
C PHE A 159 -0.83 26.28 -0.68
N ARG A 160 0.16 26.45 -1.56
CA ARG A 160 0.87 27.74 -1.72
C ARG A 160 -0.03 28.82 -2.32
N GLU A 161 -0.89 28.45 -3.25
CA GLU A 161 -1.85 29.38 -3.88
C GLU A 161 -2.88 29.87 -2.86
N ASP A 162 -3.39 28.98 -2.01
CA ASP A 162 -4.29 29.33 -0.91
C ASP A 162 -3.62 30.27 0.11
N LEU A 163 -2.39 29.97 0.53
CA LEU A 163 -1.63 30.86 1.42
C LEU A 163 -1.38 32.24 0.81
N LEU A 164 -1.09 32.30 -0.49
CA LEU A 164 -0.92 33.56 -1.19
C LEU A 164 -2.23 34.37 -1.21
N LYS A 165 -3.36 33.74 -1.53
CA LYS A 165 -4.69 34.38 -1.48
C LYS A 165 -4.99 34.95 -0.09
N LYS A 166 -4.74 34.17 0.98
CA LYS A 166 -4.92 34.60 2.37
C LYS A 166 -4.03 35.79 2.74
N ARG A 167 -2.76 35.76 2.32
CA ARG A 167 -1.81 36.86 2.56
C ARG A 167 -2.26 38.16 1.89
N LEU A 168 -2.72 38.09 0.64
CA LEU A 168 -3.23 39.25 -0.09
C LEU A 168 -4.51 39.82 0.53
N ALA A 169 -5.44 38.94 0.94
CA ALA A 169 -6.66 39.35 1.62
C ALA A 169 -6.39 40.04 2.97
N PHE A 170 -5.39 39.57 3.73
CA PHE A 170 -4.96 40.23 4.96
C PHE A 170 -4.41 41.63 4.70
N ARG A 171 -3.53 41.78 3.69
CA ARG A 171 -2.95 43.07 3.32
C ARG A 171 -4.03 44.09 2.92
N ASN A 172 -5.05 43.68 2.18
CA ASN A 172 -6.12 44.57 1.72
C ASN A 172 -7.11 44.98 2.81
N ARG A 173 -7.11 44.31 3.98
CA ARG A 173 -7.94 44.70 5.15
C ARG A 173 -7.20 45.63 6.11
N SER A 174 -5.87 45.69 6.01
CA SER A 174 -5.00 46.52 6.84
C SER A 174 -4.64 47.86 6.18
N VAL A 175 -5.26 48.16 5.04
CA VAL A 175 -5.23 49.44 4.31
C VAL A 175 -6.66 49.97 4.29
#